data_AF-A0AAW0SSV2-F1
#
_entry.id   AF-A0AAW0SSV2-F1
#
_cell.length_a   1.000
_cell.length_b   1.000
_cell.length_c   1.000
_cell.angle_alpha   90.00
_cell.angle_beta   90.00
_cell.angle_gamma   90.00
#
_symmetry.space_group_name_H-M   'P 1'
#
loop_
_entity.id
_entity.type
_entity.pdbx_description
1 polymer ?
#
loop_
_entity_poly.entity_id
_entity_poly.type
_entity_poly.pdbx_seq_one_letter_code
_entity_poly.pdbx_strand_id
1 'polypeptide(L)'
;MFESLKKNIQSVQDGITAGLQRLSVGEQKPTQVSPSESQVNLAAGSDLLQMYQTQWATMHHLAEQNSAAAQDLDVAITQLADECECQHSQMAEIHSLLAHLPNIMAQLHSMLATIGSMRGLFEEVEGGLLTLQDLDEELTLQEQILDLRLSLALAREKHTHSLNSLNNELKASHQTKMIVLEHKKENERKEREKVFSEKFSEDIKNYKEQGHIKKRIPSAEEEAGLKLEEVDLEQDSSELDDFLNEPA
;
A
#
# COMPACT_ATOMS: atom_id res chain seq x y z
N MET A 1 28.03 1.01 -86.19
CA MET A 1 26.59 1.06 -86.54
C MET A 1 26.22 2.19 -87.51
N PHE A 2 26.94 3.32 -87.54
CA PHE A 2 26.72 4.38 -88.53
C PHE A 2 27.20 4.01 -89.95
N GLU A 3 28.31 3.27 -90.06
CA GLU A 3 28.86 2.76 -91.33
C GLU A 3 27.90 1.83 -92.08
N SER A 4 27.16 0.96 -91.35
CA SER A 4 26.16 0.08 -91.94
C SER A 4 24.94 0.84 -92.44
N LEU A 5 24.54 1.91 -91.75
CA LEU A 5 23.44 2.77 -92.17
C LEU A 5 23.80 3.58 -93.43
N LYS A 6 25.04 4.09 -93.49
CA LYS A 6 25.56 4.81 -94.67
C LYS A 6 25.64 3.90 -95.90
N LYS A 7 26.13 2.66 -95.76
CA LYS A 7 26.14 1.68 -96.87
C LYS A 7 24.73 1.32 -97.35
N ASN A 8 23.77 1.19 -96.44
CA ASN A 8 22.39 0.90 -96.81
C ASN A 8 21.72 2.06 -97.56
N ILE A 9 21.96 3.30 -97.14
CA ILE A 9 21.45 4.48 -97.86
C ILE A 9 22.09 4.58 -99.24
N GLN A 10 23.41 4.36 -99.36
CA GLN A 10 24.09 4.39 -100.65
C GLN A 10 23.56 3.32 -101.61
N SER A 11 23.34 2.09 -101.11
CA SER A 11 22.77 0.97 -101.88
C SER A 11 21.35 1.27 -102.38
N VAL A 12 20.50 1.88 -101.55
CA VAL A 12 19.15 2.30 -101.95
C VAL A 12 19.22 3.42 -102.99
N GLN A 13 20.14 4.37 -102.84
CA GLN A 13 20.31 5.49 -103.76
C GLN A 13 20.84 5.03 -105.14
N ASP A 14 21.78 4.09 -105.16
CA ASP A 14 22.29 3.46 -106.38
C ASP A 14 21.21 2.61 -107.06
N GLY A 15 20.39 1.89 -106.28
CA GLY A 15 19.25 1.13 -106.78
C GLY A 15 18.17 2.00 -107.45
N ILE A 16 17.85 3.16 -106.84
CA ILE A 16 16.91 4.13 -107.42
C ILE A 16 17.51 4.79 -108.68
N THR A 17 18.79 5.13 -108.66
CA THR A 17 19.49 5.75 -109.80
C THR A 17 19.58 4.79 -110.99
N ALA A 18 19.89 3.51 -110.75
CA ALA A 18 19.89 2.48 -111.79
C ALA A 18 18.48 2.20 -112.34
N GLY A 19 17.45 2.24 -111.48
CA GLY A 19 16.04 2.13 -111.90
C GLY A 19 15.61 3.29 -112.82
N LEU A 20 16.02 4.53 -112.50
CA LEU A 20 15.72 5.73 -113.29
C LEU A 20 16.48 5.76 -114.63
N GLN A 21 17.75 5.33 -114.67
CA GLN A 21 18.49 5.21 -115.93
C GLN A 21 17.86 4.18 -116.88
N ARG A 22 17.28 3.10 -116.32
CA ARG A 22 16.56 2.08 -117.11
C ARG A 22 15.23 2.58 -117.68
N LEU A 23 14.64 3.63 -117.09
CA LEU A 23 13.45 4.30 -117.61
C LEU A 23 13.78 5.45 -118.57
N SER A 24 15.00 5.99 -118.52
CA SER A 24 15.41 7.15 -119.32
C SER A 24 16.12 6.79 -120.64
N VAL A 25 16.50 5.54 -120.88
CA VAL A 25 17.14 5.09 -122.14
C VAL A 25 16.20 4.12 -122.86
N GLY A 26 15.27 4.70 -123.60
CA GLY A 26 14.27 3.96 -124.38
C GLY A 26 13.54 4.85 -125.39
N GLU A 27 14.23 5.78 -126.05
CA GLU A 27 13.69 6.43 -127.26
C GLU A 27 13.84 5.47 -128.45
N GLN A 28 12.72 4.87 -128.89
CA GLN A 28 12.57 4.34 -130.25
C GLN A 28 11.49 5.14 -130.99
N LYS A 29 11.90 5.75 -132.10
CA LYS A 29 11.07 6.45 -133.10
C LYS A 29 10.30 5.45 -134.00
N PRO A 30 9.36 5.87 -134.86
CA PRO A 30 8.01 5.34 -134.92
C PRO A 30 7.78 4.41 -136.13
N THR A 31 7.03 3.33 -135.94
CA THR A 31 6.47 2.53 -137.04
C THR A 31 4.97 2.72 -137.08
N GLN A 32 4.48 3.37 -138.13
CA GLN A 32 3.06 3.51 -138.45
C GLN A 32 2.44 2.13 -138.72
N VAL A 33 1.40 1.77 -137.97
CA VAL A 33 0.43 0.73 -138.35
C VAL A 33 -0.96 1.16 -137.85
N SER A 34 -1.84 1.43 -138.81
CA SER A 34 -3.33 1.47 -138.84
C SER A 34 -4.17 1.67 -137.55
N PRO A 35 -5.27 2.46 -137.62
CA PRO A 35 -6.16 2.72 -136.49
C PRO A 35 -7.08 1.51 -136.25
N SER A 36 -6.65 0.58 -135.39
CA SER A 36 -7.54 -0.40 -134.78
C SER A 36 -8.22 0.27 -133.59
N GLU A 37 -9.54 0.37 -133.65
CA GLU A 37 -10.44 0.92 -132.64
C GLU A 37 -9.93 0.64 -131.22
N SER A 38 -9.67 1.72 -130.49
CA SER A 38 -9.24 1.66 -129.10
C SER A 38 -10.29 0.90 -128.29
N GLN A 39 -10.05 -0.37 -128.00
CA GLN A 39 -10.84 -1.14 -127.04
C GLN A 39 -10.47 -0.64 -125.64
N VAL A 40 -10.79 0.63 -125.37
CA VAL A 40 -10.69 1.22 -124.05
C VAL A 40 -11.74 0.51 -123.20
N ASN A 41 -11.29 -0.20 -122.16
CA ASN A 41 -12.21 -0.80 -121.21
C ASN A 41 -12.89 0.35 -120.43
N LEU A 42 -14.04 0.78 -120.91
CA LEU A 42 -14.86 1.83 -120.30
C LEU A 42 -15.29 1.47 -118.86
N ALA A 43 -15.25 0.18 -118.47
CA ALA A 43 -15.59 -0.27 -117.13
C ALA A 43 -14.39 -0.31 -116.15
N ALA A 44 -13.14 -0.18 -116.62
CA ALA A 44 -11.96 -0.23 -115.75
C ALA A 44 -11.95 0.86 -114.66
N GLY A 45 -12.53 2.02 -114.95
CA GLY A 45 -12.72 3.09 -113.95
C GLY A 45 -13.77 2.73 -112.89
N SER A 46 -14.81 1.97 -113.27
CA SER A 46 -15.84 1.47 -112.35
C SER A 46 -15.29 0.39 -111.44
N ASP A 47 -14.50 -0.55 -111.98
CA ASP A 47 -13.90 -1.64 -111.20
C ASP A 47 -12.89 -1.10 -110.18
N LEU A 48 -12.07 -0.10 -110.57
CA LEU A 48 -11.15 0.57 -109.67
C LEU A 48 -11.88 1.33 -108.56
N LEU A 49 -12.95 2.04 -108.90
CA LEU A 49 -13.77 2.75 -107.92
C LEU A 49 -14.44 1.76 -106.94
N GLN A 50 -14.98 0.65 -107.45
CA GLN A 50 -15.58 -0.41 -106.63
C GLN A 50 -14.55 -1.06 -105.69
N MET A 51 -13.33 -1.28 -106.16
CA MET A 51 -12.24 -1.79 -105.31
C MET A 51 -11.91 -0.82 -104.17
N TYR A 52 -11.74 0.48 -104.46
CA TYR A 52 -11.47 1.45 -103.40
C TYR A 52 -12.65 1.64 -102.45
N GLN A 53 -13.88 1.62 -102.96
CA GLN A 53 -15.09 1.73 -102.16
C GLN A 53 -15.25 0.53 -101.20
N THR A 54 -14.98 -0.69 -101.67
CA THR A 54 -15.04 -1.90 -100.84
C THR A 54 -13.93 -1.95 -99.80
N GLN A 55 -12.70 -1.57 -100.16
CA GLN A 55 -11.60 -1.45 -99.20
C GLN A 55 -11.89 -0.38 -98.14
N TRP A 56 -12.40 0.78 -98.54
CA TRP A 56 -12.79 1.84 -97.61
C TRP A 56 -13.90 1.38 -96.66
N ALA A 57 -14.95 0.73 -97.18
CA ALA A 57 -16.04 0.20 -96.36
C ALA A 57 -15.54 -0.83 -95.34
N THR A 58 -14.61 -1.70 -95.75
CA THR A 58 -14.01 -2.71 -94.86
C THR A 58 -13.17 -2.06 -93.77
N MET A 59 -12.33 -1.09 -94.12
CA MET A 59 -11.52 -0.34 -93.15
C MET A 59 -12.39 0.44 -92.18
N HIS A 60 -13.47 1.06 -92.65
CA HIS A 60 -14.41 1.79 -91.80
C HIS A 60 -15.10 0.86 -90.80
N HIS A 61 -15.57 -0.30 -91.28
CA HIS A 61 -16.19 -1.30 -90.40
C HIS A 61 -15.23 -1.83 -89.33
N LEU A 62 -13.97 -2.12 -89.69
CA LEU A 62 -12.95 -2.53 -88.73
C LEU A 62 -12.60 -1.43 -87.74
N ALA A 63 -12.56 -0.17 -88.18
CA ALA A 63 -12.32 0.98 -87.31
C ALA A 63 -13.47 1.16 -86.30
N GLU A 64 -14.71 0.98 -86.73
CA GLU A 64 -15.89 1.04 -85.85
C GLU A 64 -15.89 -0.08 -84.81
N GLN A 65 -15.58 -1.32 -85.21
CA GLN A 65 -15.43 -2.45 -84.28
C GLN A 65 -14.29 -2.22 -83.28
N ASN A 66 -13.15 -1.69 -83.73
CA ASN A 66 -12.03 -1.38 -82.84
C ASN A 66 -12.40 -0.25 -81.87
N SER A 67 -13.11 0.78 -82.33
CA SER A 67 -13.60 1.86 -81.47
C SER A 67 -14.56 1.33 -80.40
N ALA A 68 -15.47 0.43 -80.74
CA ALA A 68 -16.39 -0.19 -79.79
C ALA A 68 -15.63 -1.05 -78.76
N ALA A 69 -14.70 -1.90 -79.21
CA ALA A 69 -13.88 -2.72 -78.31
C ALA A 69 -12.99 -1.88 -77.39
N ALA A 70 -12.44 -0.76 -77.89
CA ALA A 70 -11.65 0.17 -77.09
C ALA A 70 -12.51 0.85 -76.02
N GLN A 71 -13.76 1.20 -76.34
CA GLN A 71 -14.70 1.78 -75.38
C GLN A 71 -15.10 0.78 -74.28
N ASP A 72 -15.36 -0.48 -74.63
CA ASP A 72 -15.65 -1.53 -73.64
C ASP A 72 -14.46 -1.75 -72.69
N LEU A 73 -13.24 -1.73 -73.24
CA LEU A 73 -12.02 -1.84 -72.45
C LEU A 73 -11.82 -0.63 -71.54
N ASP A 74 -12.06 0.58 -72.02
CA ASP A 74 -11.95 1.81 -71.23
C ASP A 74 -12.91 1.81 -70.02
N VAL A 75 -14.15 1.34 -70.23
CA VAL A 75 -15.12 1.15 -69.15
C VAL A 75 -14.63 0.14 -68.11
N ALA A 76 -14.10 -1.01 -68.55
CA ALA A 76 -13.57 -2.03 -67.64
C ALA A 76 -12.35 -1.54 -66.85
N ILE A 77 -11.45 -0.78 -67.49
CA ILE A 77 -10.28 -0.19 -66.84
C ILE A 77 -10.72 0.84 -65.80
N THR A 78 -11.69 1.69 -66.14
CA THR A 78 -12.20 2.72 -65.22
C THR A 78 -12.84 2.08 -63.99
N GLN A 79 -13.68 1.06 -64.18
CA GLN A 79 -14.28 0.33 -63.07
C GLN A 79 -13.23 -0.34 -62.17
N LEU A 80 -12.19 -0.93 -62.75
CA LEU A 80 -11.10 -1.52 -61.97
C LEU A 80 -10.31 -0.46 -61.20
N ALA A 81 -10.06 0.71 -61.82
CA ALA A 81 -9.38 1.82 -61.16
C ALA A 81 -10.18 2.33 -59.96
N ASP A 82 -11.51 2.51 -60.12
CA ASP A 82 -12.40 2.93 -59.04
C ASP A 82 -12.42 1.92 -57.88
N GLU A 83 -12.47 0.62 -58.18
CA GLU A 83 -12.40 -0.44 -57.17
C GLU A 83 -11.05 -0.44 -56.45
N CYS A 84 -9.94 -0.28 -57.18
CA CYS A 84 -8.61 -0.19 -56.58
C CYS A 84 -8.47 1.03 -55.65
N GLU A 85 -8.99 2.19 -56.04
CA GLU A 85 -8.99 3.40 -55.20
C GLU A 85 -9.85 3.20 -53.93
N CYS A 86 -11.02 2.57 -54.08
CA CYS A 86 -11.90 2.22 -52.97
C CYS A 86 -11.20 1.27 -51.98
N GLN A 87 -10.59 0.19 -52.47
CA GLN A 87 -9.85 -0.75 -51.63
C GLN A 87 -8.64 -0.10 -50.96
N HIS A 88 -7.94 0.79 -51.66
CA HIS A 88 -6.81 1.53 -51.10
C HIS A 88 -7.25 2.43 -49.95
N SER A 89 -8.36 3.17 -50.12
CA SER A 89 -8.89 4.04 -49.06
C SER A 89 -9.34 3.24 -47.83
N GLN A 90 -10.05 2.12 -48.01
CA GLN A 90 -10.41 1.22 -46.91
C GLN A 90 -9.17 0.66 -46.18
N MET A 91 -8.15 0.25 -46.94
CA MET A 91 -6.89 -0.23 -46.35
C MET A 91 -6.17 0.87 -45.56
N ALA A 92 -6.18 2.10 -46.05
CA ALA A 92 -5.60 3.25 -45.35
C ALA A 92 -6.34 3.55 -44.03
N GLU A 93 -7.66 3.46 -44.02
CA GLU A 93 -8.46 3.58 -42.79
C GLU A 93 -8.12 2.49 -41.77
N ILE A 94 -8.07 1.22 -42.21
CA ILE A 94 -7.67 0.10 -41.35
C ILE A 94 -6.26 0.32 -40.80
N HIS A 95 -5.32 0.75 -41.64
CA HIS A 95 -3.96 1.02 -41.21
C HIS A 95 -3.90 2.12 -40.13
N SER A 96 -4.67 3.20 -40.31
CA SER A 96 -4.80 4.28 -39.33
C SER A 96 -5.38 3.80 -38.00
N LEU A 97 -6.44 2.98 -38.05
CA LEU A 97 -7.03 2.35 -36.87
C LEU A 97 -6.04 1.44 -36.14
N LEU A 98 -5.29 0.63 -36.89
CA LEU A 98 -4.29 -0.28 -36.31
C LEU A 98 -3.11 0.49 -35.69
N ALA A 99 -2.74 1.63 -36.27
CA ALA A 99 -1.70 2.50 -35.74
C ALA A 99 -2.07 3.12 -34.38
N HIS A 100 -3.36 3.18 -34.00
CA HIS A 100 -3.80 3.63 -32.68
C HIS A 100 -3.69 2.55 -31.59
N LEU A 101 -3.60 1.27 -31.96
CA LEU A 101 -3.58 0.15 -31.01
C LEU A 101 -2.42 0.22 -30.00
N PRO A 102 -1.18 0.58 -30.38
CA PRO A 102 -0.08 0.77 -29.42
C PRO A 102 -0.36 1.86 -28.39
N ASN A 103 -1.05 2.94 -28.77
CA ASN A 103 -1.42 4.02 -27.83
C ASN A 103 -2.44 3.51 -26.80
N ILE A 104 -3.47 2.79 -27.24
CA ILE A 104 -4.43 2.14 -26.33
C ILE A 104 -3.71 1.17 -25.38
N MET A 105 -2.78 0.38 -25.91
CA MET A 105 -1.98 -0.53 -25.11
C MET A 105 -1.13 0.22 -24.08
N ALA A 106 -0.48 1.32 -24.44
CA ALA A 106 0.29 2.15 -23.52
C ALA A 106 -0.59 2.75 -22.42
N GLN A 107 -1.78 3.23 -22.77
CA GLN A 107 -2.76 3.75 -21.80
C GLN A 107 -3.22 2.65 -20.82
N LEU A 108 -3.51 1.45 -21.31
CA LEU A 108 -3.85 0.31 -20.46
C LEU A 108 -2.72 -0.06 -19.49
N HIS A 109 -1.47 -0.10 -19.97
CA HIS A 109 -0.32 -0.36 -19.10
C HIS A 109 -0.15 0.74 -18.05
N SER A 110 -0.36 2.00 -18.41
CA SER A 110 -0.34 3.12 -17.47
C SER A 110 -1.45 2.98 -16.41
N MET A 111 -2.68 2.67 -16.82
CA MET A 111 -3.78 2.43 -15.88
C MET A 111 -3.47 1.24 -14.95
N LEU A 112 -2.92 0.16 -15.48
CA LEU A 112 -2.51 -0.99 -14.67
C LEU A 112 -1.42 -0.61 -13.65
N ALA A 113 -0.44 0.20 -14.05
CA ALA A 113 0.58 0.71 -13.14
C ALA A 113 -0.02 1.59 -12.04
N THR A 114 -0.99 2.46 -12.36
CA THR A 114 -1.69 3.29 -11.36
C THR A 114 -2.52 2.45 -10.40
N ILE A 115 -3.15 1.37 -10.87
CA ILE A 115 -3.86 0.42 -9.99
C ILE A 115 -2.87 -0.28 -9.07
N GLY A 116 -1.70 -0.67 -9.59
CA GLY A 116 -0.61 -1.25 -8.80
C GLY A 116 -0.13 -0.31 -7.70
N SER A 117 0.10 0.97 -8.01
CA SER A 117 0.52 1.95 -7.00
C SER A 117 -0.57 2.22 -5.96
N MET A 118 -1.85 2.30 -6.38
CA MET A 118 -2.97 2.45 -5.45
C MET A 118 -3.08 1.26 -4.49
N ARG A 119 -2.88 0.02 -4.97
CA ARG A 119 -2.85 -1.16 -4.10
C ARG A 119 -1.74 -1.07 -3.06
N GLY A 120 -0.54 -0.66 -3.46
CA GLY A 120 0.58 -0.45 -2.51
C GLY A 120 0.26 0.61 -1.45
N LEU A 121 -0.37 1.73 -1.84
CA LEU A 121 -0.82 2.74 -0.88
C LEU A 121 -1.90 2.21 0.08
N PHE A 122 -2.82 1.37 -0.41
CA PHE A 122 -3.81 0.75 0.46
C PHE A 122 -3.17 -0.21 1.45
N GLU A 123 -2.21 -1.04 1.03
CA GLU A 123 -1.47 -1.93 1.93
C GLU A 123 -0.68 -1.13 3.00
N GLU A 124 -0.08 0.01 2.62
CA GLU A 124 0.60 0.90 3.57
C GLU A 124 -0.37 1.52 4.58
N VAL A 125 -1.54 1.98 4.12
CA VAL A 125 -2.58 2.55 4.98
C VAL A 125 -3.16 1.48 5.91
N GLU A 126 -3.42 0.28 5.42
CA GLU A 126 -3.89 -0.85 6.22
C GLU A 126 -2.86 -1.25 7.29
N GLY A 127 -1.57 -1.30 6.93
CA GLY A 127 -0.48 -1.51 7.89
C GLY A 127 -0.39 -0.39 8.94
N GLY A 128 -0.54 0.87 8.52
CA GLY A 128 -0.59 2.02 9.42
C GLY A 128 -1.78 1.97 10.38
N LEU A 129 -2.95 1.53 9.91
CA LEU A 129 -4.14 1.37 10.76
C LEU A 129 -3.97 0.24 11.78
N LEU A 130 -3.36 -0.88 11.40
CA LEU A 130 -3.09 -1.98 12.33
C LEU A 130 -2.14 -1.53 13.45
N THR A 131 -1.06 -0.84 13.10
CA THR A 131 -0.12 -0.31 14.11
C THR A 131 -0.75 0.76 15.01
N LEU A 132 -1.67 1.57 14.47
CA LEU A 132 -2.43 2.52 15.28
C LEU A 132 -3.38 1.81 16.25
N GLN A 133 -4.02 0.72 15.81
CA GLN A 133 -4.87 -0.09 16.68
C GLN A 133 -4.06 -0.71 17.82
N ASP A 134 -2.90 -1.32 17.51
CA ASP A 134 -2.01 -1.89 18.52
C ASP A 134 -1.58 -0.84 19.57
N LEU A 135 -1.31 0.40 19.12
CA LEU A 135 -0.94 1.50 20.00
C LEU A 135 -2.11 1.96 20.89
N ASP A 136 -3.33 1.99 20.36
CA ASP A 136 -4.53 2.34 21.12
C ASP A 136 -4.81 1.30 22.22
N GLU A 137 -4.70 0.01 21.87
CA GLU A 137 -4.84 -1.10 22.83
C GLU A 137 -3.78 -1.01 23.95
N GLU A 138 -2.52 -0.72 23.61
CA GLU A 138 -1.46 -0.52 24.61
C GLU A 138 -1.75 0.70 25.51
N LEU A 139 -2.22 1.81 24.94
CA LEU A 139 -2.52 3.02 25.71
C LEU A 139 -3.68 2.81 26.68
N THR A 140 -4.73 2.13 26.24
CA THR A 140 -5.87 1.79 27.12
C THR A 140 -5.46 0.84 28.25
N LEU A 141 -4.56 -0.11 27.98
CA LEU A 141 -4.03 -0.99 29.01
C LEU A 141 -3.16 -0.22 30.02
N GLN A 142 -2.34 0.71 29.55
CA GLN A 142 -1.54 1.57 30.43
C GLN A 142 -2.40 2.47 31.32
N GLU A 143 -3.49 3.02 30.78
CA GLU A 143 -4.47 3.80 31.55
C GLU A 143 -5.11 2.96 32.66
N GLN A 144 -5.55 1.73 32.35
CA GLN A 144 -6.10 0.81 33.35
C GLN A 144 -5.09 0.44 34.44
N ILE A 145 -3.83 0.21 34.08
CA ILE A 145 -2.76 -0.07 35.05
C ILE A 145 -2.54 1.15 35.96
N LEU A 146 -2.54 2.36 35.39
CA LEU A 146 -2.36 3.59 36.15
C LEU A 146 -3.50 3.79 37.15
N ASP A 147 -4.75 3.60 36.72
CA ASP A 147 -5.93 3.68 37.58
C ASP A 147 -5.90 2.68 38.72
N LEU A 148 -5.54 1.42 38.43
CA LEU A 148 -5.39 0.39 39.45
C LEU A 148 -4.30 0.77 40.46
N ARG A 149 -3.16 1.27 39.98
CA ARG A 149 -2.06 1.70 40.83
C ARG A 149 -2.45 2.87 41.73
N LEU A 150 -3.19 3.83 41.19
CA LEU A 150 -3.72 4.97 41.94
C LEU A 150 -4.71 4.50 43.02
N SER A 151 -5.67 3.65 42.65
CA SER A 151 -6.63 3.06 43.58
C SER A 151 -5.94 2.31 44.72
N LEU A 152 -4.92 1.52 44.40
CA LEU A 152 -4.13 0.79 45.39
C LEU A 152 -3.36 1.75 46.33
N ALA A 153 -2.76 2.81 45.80
CA ALA A 153 -2.09 3.82 46.61
C ALA A 153 -3.05 4.51 47.59
N LEU A 154 -4.23 4.90 47.12
CA LEU A 154 -5.28 5.51 47.95
C LEU A 154 -5.79 4.54 49.03
N ALA A 155 -6.00 3.27 48.70
CA ALA A 155 -6.42 2.26 49.67
C ALA A 155 -5.35 2.02 50.76
N ARG A 156 -4.07 1.98 50.37
CA ARG A 156 -2.94 1.89 51.32
C ARG A 156 -2.89 3.11 52.24
N GLU A 157 -3.00 4.31 51.69
CA GLU A 157 -3.02 5.55 52.48
C GLU A 157 -4.19 5.61 53.45
N LYS A 158 -5.38 5.20 53.01
CA LYS A 158 -6.56 5.10 53.89
C LYS A 158 -6.31 4.11 55.02
N HIS A 159 -5.73 2.95 54.73
CA HIS A 159 -5.42 1.93 55.72
C HIS A 159 -4.37 2.41 56.74
N THR A 160 -3.29 3.05 56.28
CA THR A 160 -2.28 3.61 57.19
C THR A 160 -2.85 4.74 58.04
N HIS A 161 -3.72 5.59 57.48
CA HIS A 161 -4.42 6.61 58.25
C HIS A 161 -5.32 6.00 59.34
N SER A 162 -6.12 4.97 58.99
CA SER A 162 -6.95 4.25 59.96
C SER A 162 -6.14 3.57 61.06
N LEU A 163 -5.03 2.91 60.72
CA LEU A 163 -4.12 2.31 61.71
C LEU A 163 -3.50 3.35 62.63
N ASN A 164 -3.05 4.49 62.08
CA ASN A 164 -2.49 5.58 62.87
C ASN A 164 -3.55 6.17 63.82
N SER A 165 -4.79 6.34 63.35
CA SER A 165 -5.90 6.80 64.19
C SER A 165 -6.17 5.83 65.35
N LEU A 166 -6.25 4.53 65.07
CA LEU A 166 -6.51 3.51 66.10
C LEU A 166 -5.33 3.40 67.08
N ASN A 167 -4.09 3.49 66.60
CA ASN A 167 -2.90 3.53 67.44
C ASN A 167 -2.90 4.77 68.37
N ASN A 168 -3.27 5.93 67.85
CA ASN A 168 -3.39 7.15 68.64
C ASN A 168 -4.49 7.03 69.70
N GLU A 169 -5.64 6.46 69.36
CA GLU A 169 -6.73 6.21 70.30
C GLU A 169 -6.32 5.20 71.39
N LEU A 170 -5.63 4.12 71.00
CA LEU A 170 -5.12 3.12 71.94
C LEU A 170 -4.09 3.72 72.90
N LYS A 171 -3.16 4.55 72.40
CA LYS A 171 -2.19 5.29 73.21
C LYS A 171 -2.88 6.25 74.19
N ALA A 172 -3.88 7.00 73.74
CA ALA A 172 -4.65 7.90 74.59
C ALA A 172 -5.41 7.14 75.69
N SER A 173 -6.03 6.01 75.34
CA SER A 173 -6.70 5.12 76.29
C SER A 173 -5.72 4.54 77.32
N HIS A 174 -4.55 4.08 76.86
CA HIS A 174 -3.49 3.55 77.72
C HIS A 174 -2.95 4.61 78.68
N GLN A 175 -2.66 5.83 78.19
CA GLN A 175 -2.24 6.95 79.03
C GLN A 175 -3.30 7.28 80.09
N THR A 176 -4.57 7.33 79.70
CA THR A 176 -5.67 7.59 80.64
C THR A 176 -5.75 6.49 81.71
N LYS A 177 -5.65 5.21 81.31
CA LYS A 177 -5.63 4.08 82.25
C LYS A 177 -4.43 4.13 83.19
N MET A 178 -3.24 4.47 82.68
CA MET A 178 -2.05 4.65 83.51
C MET A 178 -2.25 5.74 84.56
N ILE A 179 -2.77 6.90 84.17
CA ILE A 179 -3.05 8.01 85.10
C ILE A 179 -4.04 7.56 86.19
N VAL A 180 -5.10 6.83 85.81
CA VAL A 180 -6.07 6.30 86.78
C VAL A 180 -5.43 5.30 87.74
N LEU A 181 -4.61 4.38 87.24
CA LEU A 181 -3.89 3.40 88.07
C LEU A 181 -2.86 4.05 88.99
N GLU A 182 -2.12 5.05 88.49
CA GLU A 182 -1.17 5.83 89.26
C GLU A 182 -1.89 6.58 90.39
N HIS A 183 -3.00 7.26 90.08
CA HIS A 183 -3.81 7.94 91.08
C HIS A 183 -4.40 6.96 92.10
N LYS A 184 -4.82 5.76 91.68
CA LYS A 184 -5.30 4.71 92.59
C LYS A 184 -4.21 4.25 93.54
N LYS A 185 -3.03 3.90 93.02
CA LYS A 185 -1.86 3.49 93.83
C LYS A 185 -1.41 4.59 94.79
N GLU A 186 -1.44 5.84 94.35
CA GLU A 186 -1.10 7.00 95.17
C GLU A 186 -2.11 7.21 96.30
N ASN A 187 -3.41 7.05 96.04
CA ASN A 187 -4.42 7.07 97.09
C ASN A 187 -4.24 5.93 98.10
N GLU A 188 -4.01 4.70 97.65
CA GLU A 188 -3.72 3.56 98.54
C GLU A 188 -2.46 3.79 99.39
N ARG A 189 -1.44 4.47 98.83
CA ARG A 189 -0.24 4.87 99.57
C ARG A 189 -0.57 5.91 100.64
N LYS A 190 -1.36 6.94 100.31
CA LYS A 190 -1.81 7.99 101.24
C LYS A 190 -2.68 7.43 102.36
N GLU A 191 -3.59 6.49 102.05
CA GLU A 191 -4.42 5.83 103.06
C GLU A 191 -3.57 5.01 104.02
N ARG A 192 -2.62 4.21 103.50
CA ARG A 192 -1.65 3.49 104.34
C ARG A 192 -0.84 4.44 105.21
N GLU A 193 -0.32 5.53 104.64
CA GLU A 193 0.41 6.56 105.37
C GLU A 193 -0.43 7.16 106.50
N LYS A 194 -1.71 7.45 106.24
CA LYS A 194 -2.65 7.95 107.25
C LYS A 194 -2.89 6.94 108.36
N VAL A 195 -3.16 5.67 108.02
CA VAL A 195 -3.34 4.59 109.01
C VAL A 195 -2.09 4.39 109.85
N PHE A 196 -0.90 4.42 109.24
CA PHE A 196 0.37 4.35 109.98
C PHE A 196 0.57 5.59 110.87
N SER A 197 0.24 6.78 110.39
CA SER A 197 0.32 8.02 111.17
C SER A 197 -0.66 8.02 112.36
N GLU A 198 -1.86 7.50 112.19
CA GLU A 198 -2.86 7.36 113.26
C GLU A 198 -2.38 6.36 114.31
N LYS A 199 -1.89 5.18 113.89
CA LYS A 199 -1.27 4.21 114.80
C LYS A 199 -0.05 4.77 115.51
N PHE A 200 0.79 5.52 114.81
CA PHE A 200 1.94 6.19 115.42
C PHE A 200 1.51 7.23 116.47
N SER A 201 0.47 8.02 116.18
CA SER A 201 -0.09 8.98 117.15
C SER A 201 -0.65 8.28 118.38
N GLU A 202 -1.33 7.15 118.17
CA GLU A 202 -1.83 6.28 119.25
C GLU A 202 -0.68 5.69 120.06
N ASP A 203 0.38 5.20 119.42
CA ASP A 203 1.60 4.71 120.09
C ASP A 203 2.32 5.81 120.88
N ILE A 204 2.38 7.05 120.37
CA ILE A 204 2.92 8.21 121.11
C ILE A 204 2.05 8.55 122.33
N LYS A 205 0.72 8.49 122.22
CA LYS A 205 -0.18 8.70 123.36
C LYS A 205 0.00 7.60 124.40
N ASN A 206 0.04 6.35 123.97
CA ASN A 206 0.32 5.20 124.84
C ASN A 206 1.70 5.31 125.51
N TYR A 207 2.73 5.81 124.82
CA TYR A 207 4.05 6.06 125.41
C TYR A 207 4.01 7.14 126.49
N LYS A 208 3.29 8.25 126.25
CA LYS A 208 3.11 9.33 127.24
C LYS A 208 2.35 8.87 128.48
N GLU A 209 1.44 7.92 128.34
CA GLU A 209 0.60 7.41 129.44
C GLU A 209 1.25 6.25 130.22
N GLN A 210 2.08 5.41 129.57
CA GLN A 210 2.62 4.16 130.15
C GLN A 210 4.15 4.14 130.31
N GLY A 211 4.88 5.17 129.87
CA GLY A 211 6.34 5.33 130.09
C GLY A 211 7.24 4.40 129.27
N HIS A 212 6.70 3.38 128.60
CA HIS A 212 7.42 2.46 127.73
C HIS A 212 6.59 2.09 126.49
N ILE A 213 7.24 2.08 125.32
CA ILE A 213 6.63 1.59 124.07
C ILE A 213 6.59 0.06 124.16
N LYS A 214 5.42 -0.55 123.98
CA LYS A 214 5.32 -2.01 123.85
C LYS A 214 6.12 -2.43 122.61
N LYS A 215 7.19 -3.20 122.78
CA LYS A 215 7.75 -4.01 121.69
C LYS A 215 6.63 -4.87 121.12
N ARG A 216 6.34 -4.71 119.83
CA ARG A 216 5.78 -5.79 118.99
C ARG A 216 6.99 -6.42 118.29
N ILE A 217 7.55 -7.51 118.85
CA ILE A 217 7.24 -8.95 118.67
C ILE A 217 7.72 -9.47 117.31
N PRO A 218 8.39 -10.64 117.26
CA PRO A 218 9.04 -11.20 116.06
C PRO A 218 8.02 -11.49 114.97
N SER A 219 8.47 -11.46 113.72
CA SER A 219 7.75 -12.03 112.59
C SER A 219 7.58 -13.53 112.83
N ALA A 220 6.45 -13.93 113.41
CA ALA A 220 5.96 -15.31 113.33
C ALA A 220 5.33 -15.47 111.95
N GLU A 221 6.20 -15.56 110.95
CA GLU A 221 6.01 -16.04 109.57
C GLU A 221 7.44 -16.15 108.97
N GLU A 222 8.34 -16.84 109.70
CA GLU A 222 9.33 -17.68 109.03
C GLU A 222 8.66 -19.05 108.88
N GLU A 223 7.90 -19.22 107.80
CA GLU A 223 7.92 -20.44 107.00
C GLU A 223 7.28 -20.15 105.63
N ALA A 224 8.04 -20.48 104.59
CA ALA A 224 7.72 -20.45 103.16
C ALA A 224 7.78 -19.09 102.43
N GLY A 225 9.01 -18.62 102.13
CA GLY A 225 9.19 -17.55 101.14
C GLY A 225 10.62 -17.01 101.00
N LEU A 226 11.57 -17.88 100.62
CA LEU A 226 12.86 -17.58 99.96
C LEU A 226 13.69 -16.39 100.52
N LYS A 227 14.72 -16.71 101.31
CA LYS A 227 15.79 -15.77 101.65
C LYS A 227 16.61 -15.48 100.39
N LEU A 228 16.96 -14.21 100.18
CA LEU A 228 17.68 -13.71 98.98
C LEU A 228 19.07 -14.34 98.77
N GLU A 229 19.62 -15.01 99.79
CA GLU A 229 20.90 -15.73 99.73
C GLU A 229 20.75 -17.19 99.21
N GLU A 230 19.52 -17.69 99.04
CA GLU A 230 19.20 -19.00 98.44
C GLU A 230 18.56 -18.87 97.04
N VAL A 231 18.44 -17.65 96.50
CA VAL A 231 18.08 -17.44 95.10
C VAL A 231 19.35 -17.61 94.27
N ASP A 232 19.49 -18.80 93.70
CA ASP A 232 20.40 -19.01 92.58
C ASP A 232 19.87 -18.17 91.39
N LEU A 233 20.61 -17.11 91.04
CA LEU A 233 20.28 -16.27 89.88
C LEU A 233 20.61 -16.98 88.55
N GLU A 234 21.12 -18.22 88.58
CA GLU A 234 21.42 -19.05 87.41
C GLU A 234 20.34 -20.09 87.08
N GLN A 235 19.08 -19.89 87.51
CA GLN A 235 17.99 -20.78 87.13
C GLN A 235 17.28 -20.32 85.84
N ASP A 236 17.55 -21.06 84.76
CA ASP A 236 16.93 -21.14 83.42
C ASP A 236 16.51 -19.83 82.71
N SER A 237 17.42 -19.28 81.91
CA SER A 237 17.11 -18.31 80.85
C SER A 237 16.35 -18.90 79.65
N SER A 238 16.08 -20.22 79.65
CA SER A 238 15.41 -20.93 78.56
C SER A 238 13.96 -20.47 78.36
N GLU A 239 13.20 -20.21 79.42
CA GLU A 239 11.81 -19.76 79.30
C GLU A 239 11.71 -18.32 78.76
N LEU A 240 12.69 -17.49 79.08
CA LEU A 240 12.78 -16.11 78.57
C LEU A 240 13.22 -16.10 77.09
N ASP A 241 14.12 -17.00 76.69
CA ASP A 241 14.51 -17.18 75.29
C ASP A 241 13.37 -17.75 74.45
N ASP A 242 12.55 -18.68 74.97
CA ASP A 242 11.37 -19.17 74.26
C ASP A 242 10.32 -18.06 74.07
N PHE A 243 10.12 -17.20 75.07
CA PHE A 243 9.21 -16.06 74.97
C PHE A 243 9.69 -14.98 73.99
N LEU A 244 11.00 -14.75 73.89
CA LEU A 244 11.57 -13.72 72.99
C LEU A 244 11.78 -14.23 71.55
N ASN A 245 11.87 -15.55 71.34
CA ASN A 245 12.02 -16.15 70.02
C ASN A 245 10.70 -16.60 69.39
N GLU A 246 9.55 -16.45 70.06
CA GLU A 246 8.24 -16.69 69.45
C GLU A 246 7.91 -15.53 68.48
N PRO A 247 7.82 -15.78 67.16
CA PRO A 247 7.50 -14.76 66.19
C PRO A 247 6.01 -14.40 66.28
N ALA A 248 5.72 -13.11 66.47
CA ALA A 248 4.43 -12.53 66.12
C ALA A 248 4.21 -12.52 64.60
#